data_AF-A0A935ZKW0-F1
#
_entry.id   AF-A0A935ZKW0-F1
#
_cell.length_a   1.000
_cell.length_b   1.000
_cell.length_c   1.000
_cell.angle_alpha   90.00
_cell.angle_beta   90.00
_cell.angle_gamma   90.00
#
_symmetry.space_group_name_H-M   'P 1'
#
loop_
_entity.id
_entity.type
_entity.pdbx_description
1 polymer ?
#
loop_
_entity_poly.entity_id
_entity_poly.type
_entity_poly.pdbx_seq_one_letter_code
_entity_poly.pdbx_strand_id
1 'polypeptide(L)'
;MPDIEWEGEHLRAGGDLEGVCEGNLSYMDALVGELQQRLGTPGVGLVDFYYLANGEDELSGHCRADDSHLLVGCTNSRQEVFSVQIPMEHELVHGVHAEVGFSHRFLEEGLAEYLGDDGVLPGRGQPMGTVAEALAAATAHGLPLGDYARAGHFVAFLDNELGTNAAMERIDALGFGDSVEKVEVELGRGVEGGFPALDAAYAAEPACAQSSYRNAEPMCNVATPLFEQCTSSWDASADVEIDVDCADAAVLGPRDDEIWTYRTLEVPRAGTYTLLATAQADQVAGGLVLKRCAGGCEAAPIAFSIQRDGDFLLPDDVDLEPGRYLVRLARPVDEPATIRLRFAGDACE
;
A
#
# COMPACT_ATOMS: atom_id res chain seq x y z
N MET A 1 -5.28 25.95 8.90
CA MET A 1 -4.19 25.03 8.57
C MET A 1 -3.35 24.90 9.82
N PRO A 2 -3.16 23.68 10.33
CA PRO A 2 -2.17 23.41 11.37
C PRO A 2 -0.77 23.90 10.94
N ASP A 3 0.09 24.18 11.89
CA ASP A 3 1.48 24.53 11.61
C ASP A 3 2.26 23.26 11.19
N ILE A 4 3.28 23.43 10.34
CA ILE A 4 4.21 22.35 10.00
C ILE A 4 5.19 22.18 11.15
N GLU A 5 5.33 20.95 11.62
CA GLU A 5 6.16 20.56 12.77
C GLU A 5 7.35 19.68 12.35
N TRP A 6 7.26 19.06 11.18
CA TRP A 6 8.28 18.17 10.63
C TRP A 6 8.46 18.38 9.13
N GLU A 7 9.70 18.26 8.64
CA GLU A 7 10.06 18.43 7.23
C GLU A 7 11.14 17.41 6.85
N GLY A 8 10.86 16.61 5.81
CA GLY A 8 11.76 15.67 5.16
C GLY A 8 12.23 16.16 3.79
N GLU A 9 12.68 15.24 2.94
CA GLU A 9 13.15 15.57 1.58
C GLU A 9 12.00 15.78 0.57
N HIS A 10 10.90 15.06 0.75
CA HIS A 10 9.75 14.98 -0.15
C HIS A 10 8.42 15.34 0.52
N LEU A 11 8.34 15.33 1.85
CA LEU A 11 7.13 15.55 2.63
C LEU A 11 7.34 16.52 3.79
N ARG A 12 6.32 17.33 4.08
CA ARG A 12 6.18 18.10 5.32
C ARG A 12 4.98 17.59 6.09
N ALA A 13 5.06 17.56 7.41
CA ALA A 13 3.96 17.12 8.26
C ALA A 13 3.61 18.16 9.33
N GLY A 14 2.32 18.31 9.59
CA GLY A 14 1.77 19.12 10.68
C GLY A 14 0.50 18.51 11.26
N GLY A 15 -0.07 19.16 12.28
CA GLY A 15 -1.25 18.66 12.99
C GLY A 15 -0.90 17.95 14.29
N ASP A 16 -1.70 16.96 14.68
CA ASP A 16 -1.59 16.31 15.99
C ASP A 16 -0.59 15.14 15.97
N LEU A 17 0.70 15.43 15.79
CA LEU A 17 1.74 14.41 15.66
C LEU A 17 2.13 13.74 17.01
N GLU A 18 1.49 14.10 18.12
CA GLU A 18 1.73 13.46 19.41
C GLU A 18 1.25 12.00 19.40
N GLY A 19 2.11 11.06 19.83
CA GLY A 19 1.77 9.63 19.89
C GLY A 19 1.91 8.86 18.58
N VAL A 20 2.32 9.52 17.50
CA VAL A 20 2.73 8.87 16.25
C VAL A 20 4.06 8.13 16.46
N CYS A 21 4.17 6.90 15.96
CA CYS A 21 5.43 6.14 16.06
C CYS A 21 6.56 6.81 15.29
N GLU A 22 7.78 6.65 15.80
CA GLU A 22 8.99 7.34 15.33
C GLU A 22 9.23 7.14 13.83
N GLY A 23 8.91 5.96 13.30
CA GLY A 23 9.15 5.61 11.91
C GLY A 23 8.20 6.23 10.88
N ASN A 24 7.02 6.74 11.27
CA ASN A 24 5.99 7.13 10.30
C ASN A 24 6.44 8.22 9.33
N LEU A 25 6.97 9.33 9.86
CA LEU A 25 7.25 10.51 9.05
C LEU A 25 8.38 10.24 8.05
N SER A 26 9.44 9.55 8.50
CA SER A 26 10.55 9.14 7.64
C SER A 26 10.12 8.11 6.58
N TYR A 27 9.23 7.17 6.95
CA TYR A 27 8.66 6.22 6.00
C TYR A 27 7.80 6.91 4.94
N MET A 28 6.90 7.81 5.34
CA MET A 28 6.04 8.54 4.40
C MET A 28 6.86 9.41 3.45
N ASP A 29 7.90 10.07 3.94
CA ASP A 29 8.82 10.86 3.11
C ASP A 29 9.53 10.02 2.06
N ALA A 30 10.11 8.88 2.47
CA ALA A 30 10.73 7.94 1.54
C ALA A 30 9.71 7.38 0.54
N LEU A 31 8.49 7.06 0.99
CA LEU A 31 7.42 6.58 0.14
C LEU A 31 7.00 7.62 -0.90
N VAL A 32 6.87 8.90 -0.51
CA VAL A 32 6.59 9.99 -1.44
C VAL A 32 7.70 10.09 -2.50
N GLY A 33 8.97 9.97 -2.11
CA GLY A 33 10.09 9.93 -3.06
C GLY A 33 10.00 8.77 -4.06
N GLU A 34 9.62 7.58 -3.60
CA GLU A 34 9.40 6.41 -4.48
C GLU A 34 8.18 6.59 -5.39
N LEU A 35 7.08 7.12 -4.87
CA LEU A 35 5.87 7.43 -5.65
C LEU A 35 6.15 8.48 -6.71
N GLN A 36 6.91 9.54 -6.39
CA GLN A 36 7.34 10.56 -7.35
C GLN A 36 8.16 9.96 -8.50
N GLN A 37 9.08 9.04 -8.18
CA GLN A 37 9.84 8.33 -9.21
C GLN A 37 8.92 7.47 -10.10
N ARG A 38 8.00 6.71 -9.48
CA ARG A 38 7.12 5.77 -10.19
C ARG A 38 6.09 6.48 -11.08
N LEU A 39 5.53 7.59 -10.60
CA LEU A 39 4.54 8.40 -11.32
C LEU A 39 5.20 9.41 -12.28
N GLY A 40 6.52 9.37 -12.46
CA GLY A 40 7.21 10.25 -13.40
C GLY A 40 7.21 11.72 -12.99
N THR A 41 7.05 12.00 -11.69
CA THR A 41 7.09 13.33 -11.06
C THR A 41 8.31 13.54 -10.13
N PRO A 42 9.54 13.10 -10.49
CA PRO A 42 10.68 13.22 -9.59
C PRO A 42 11.04 14.68 -9.31
N GLY A 43 11.26 15.02 -8.04
CA GLY A 43 11.71 16.35 -7.61
C GLY A 43 10.66 17.44 -7.76
N VAL A 44 9.39 17.06 -7.91
CA VAL A 44 8.26 17.98 -7.76
C VAL A 44 8.08 18.27 -6.26
N GLY A 45 7.47 19.41 -5.93
CA GLY A 45 7.45 20.02 -4.59
C GLY A 45 7.02 19.08 -3.44
N LEU A 46 7.21 19.58 -2.22
CA LEU A 46 6.90 18.84 -1.01
C LEU A 46 5.38 18.60 -0.89
N VAL A 47 5.00 17.36 -0.58
CA VAL A 47 3.62 17.04 -0.17
C VAL A 47 3.43 17.51 1.27
N ASP A 48 2.34 18.24 1.53
CA ASP A 48 2.00 18.69 2.87
C ASP A 48 0.97 17.75 3.49
N PHE A 49 1.38 16.96 4.48
CA PHE A 49 0.54 16.03 5.21
C PHE A 49 0.06 16.61 6.54
N TYR A 50 -1.25 16.59 6.79
CA TYR A 50 -1.84 17.06 8.03
C TYR A 50 -2.58 15.92 8.73
N TYR A 51 -2.06 15.51 9.88
CA TYR A 51 -2.70 14.49 10.72
C TYR A 51 -3.68 15.16 11.70
N LEU A 52 -4.95 14.77 11.61
CA LEU A 52 -6.08 15.38 12.33
C LEU A 52 -6.66 14.37 13.33
N ALA A 53 -5.93 14.07 14.40
CA ALA A 53 -6.32 13.02 15.36
C ALA A 53 -7.70 13.26 16.03
N ASN A 54 -8.18 14.51 16.06
CA ASN A 54 -9.47 14.88 16.65
C ASN A 54 -10.70 14.51 15.78
N GLY A 55 -10.48 13.81 14.66
CA GLY A 55 -11.52 13.06 13.96
C GLY A 55 -12.24 13.82 12.85
N GLU A 56 -13.33 13.20 12.37
CA GLU A 56 -14.03 13.55 11.12
C GLU A 56 -14.54 15.00 11.06
N ASP A 57 -14.87 15.61 12.21
CA ASP A 57 -15.37 16.99 12.28
C ASP A 57 -14.32 18.00 11.78
N GLU A 58 -13.05 17.83 12.19
CA GLU A 58 -11.95 18.68 11.72
C GLU A 58 -11.65 18.40 10.24
N LEU A 59 -11.62 17.12 9.86
CA LEU A 59 -11.42 16.69 8.48
C LEU A 59 -12.45 17.30 7.52
N SER A 60 -13.72 17.37 7.92
CA SER A 60 -14.80 17.95 7.11
C SER A 60 -14.62 19.45 6.79
N GLY A 61 -13.84 20.18 7.61
CA GLY A 61 -13.48 21.58 7.36
C GLY A 61 -12.43 21.77 6.27
N HIS A 62 -11.69 20.71 5.95
CA HIS A 62 -10.61 20.69 4.96
C HIS A 62 -11.00 19.94 3.68
N CYS A 63 -11.79 18.88 3.82
CA CYS A 63 -12.34 18.09 2.73
C CYS A 63 -13.65 18.69 2.21
N ARG A 64 -14.07 18.32 1.00
CA ARG A 64 -15.35 18.80 0.46
C ARG A 64 -16.52 18.20 1.24
N ALA A 65 -17.50 19.05 1.54
CA ALA A 65 -18.60 18.77 2.47
C ALA A 65 -19.63 17.74 1.96
N ASP A 66 -19.56 17.31 0.70
CA ASP A 66 -20.48 16.35 0.08
C ASP A 66 -20.15 14.88 0.39
N ASP A 67 -18.96 14.59 0.91
CA ASP A 67 -18.45 13.22 1.15
C ASP A 67 -18.24 12.89 2.65
N SER A 68 -18.66 13.78 3.56
CA SER A 68 -18.11 13.95 4.92
C SER A 68 -18.42 12.88 5.99
N HIS A 69 -18.92 11.69 5.66
CA HIS A 69 -19.35 10.72 6.69
C HIS A 69 -18.59 9.39 6.70
N LEU A 70 -17.66 9.18 5.75
CA LEU A 70 -16.80 7.97 5.70
C LEU A 70 -15.37 8.29 5.25
N LEU A 71 -14.99 9.57 5.23
CA LEU A 71 -13.65 9.98 4.83
C LEU A 71 -12.69 9.77 5.99
N VAL A 72 -11.68 8.94 5.76
CA VAL A 72 -10.50 8.81 6.61
C VAL A 72 -9.38 9.75 6.17
N GLY A 73 -9.52 10.37 4.99
CA GLY A 73 -8.63 11.40 4.48
C GLY A 73 -9.16 12.05 3.22
N CYS A 74 -8.44 13.06 2.74
CA CYS A 74 -8.61 13.63 1.41
C CYS A 74 -7.37 14.40 0.99
N THR A 75 -7.29 14.67 -0.31
CA THR A 75 -6.24 15.48 -0.91
C THR A 75 -6.83 16.59 -1.76
N ASN A 76 -6.18 17.75 -1.78
CA ASN A 76 -6.57 18.86 -2.65
C ASN A 76 -5.52 19.16 -3.75
N SER A 77 -5.89 20.01 -4.71
CA SER A 77 -5.04 20.40 -5.84
C SER A 77 -3.77 21.19 -5.50
N ARG A 78 -3.44 21.39 -4.22
CA ARG A 78 -2.21 22.03 -3.75
C ARG A 78 -1.25 21.05 -3.07
N GLN A 79 -1.44 19.75 -3.29
CA GLN A 79 -0.71 18.68 -2.60
C GLN A 79 -0.86 18.69 -1.08
N GLU A 80 -1.96 19.28 -0.58
CA GLU A 80 -2.28 19.21 0.85
C GLU A 80 -3.12 17.95 1.07
N VAL A 81 -2.56 17.02 1.84
CA VAL A 81 -3.18 15.77 2.29
C VAL A 81 -3.66 15.97 3.72
N PHE A 82 -4.90 15.60 4.01
CA PHE A 82 -5.47 15.61 5.35
C PHE A 82 -5.95 14.21 5.69
N SER A 83 -5.64 13.70 6.88
CA SER A 83 -6.10 12.38 7.30
C SER A 83 -6.28 12.28 8.81
N VAL A 84 -7.22 11.43 9.22
CA VAL A 84 -7.39 10.99 10.62
C VAL A 84 -6.61 9.70 10.90
N GLN A 85 -5.86 9.18 9.92
CA GLN A 85 -5.00 8.00 10.02
C GLN A 85 -3.55 8.36 9.66
N ILE A 86 -2.59 7.62 10.24
CA ILE A 86 -1.17 7.79 9.93
C ILE A 86 -0.44 6.42 10.06
N PRO A 87 0.35 6.00 9.07
CA PRO A 87 0.46 6.61 7.74
C PRO A 87 -0.85 6.45 6.95
N MET A 88 -0.99 7.22 5.88
CA MET A 88 -2.16 7.18 4.99
C MET A 88 -1.68 7.15 3.54
N GLU A 89 -1.16 6.00 3.11
CA GLU A 89 -0.50 5.85 1.81
C GLU A 89 -1.46 6.09 0.64
N HIS A 90 -2.75 5.75 0.77
CA HIS A 90 -3.77 6.07 -0.25
C HIS A 90 -3.77 7.56 -0.61
N GLU A 91 -3.83 8.43 0.40
CA GLU A 91 -3.86 9.87 0.16
C GLU A 91 -2.50 10.44 -0.27
N LEU A 92 -1.39 9.83 0.14
CA LEU A 92 -0.07 10.23 -0.36
C LEU A 92 0.06 10.03 -1.88
N VAL A 93 -0.57 8.99 -2.44
CA VAL A 93 -0.63 8.81 -3.91
C VAL A 93 -1.32 10.00 -4.57
N HIS A 94 -2.47 10.44 -4.04
CA HIS A 94 -3.14 11.65 -4.53
C HIS A 94 -2.27 12.90 -4.34
N GLY A 95 -1.57 13.03 -3.21
CA GLY A 95 -0.69 14.17 -2.92
C GLY A 95 0.45 14.31 -3.94
N VAL A 96 1.05 13.18 -4.32
CA VAL A 96 2.08 13.13 -5.38
C VAL A 96 1.48 13.44 -6.76
N HIS A 97 0.31 12.88 -7.05
CA HIS A 97 -0.31 12.98 -8.37
C HIS A 97 -0.96 14.36 -8.64
N ALA A 98 -1.40 15.07 -7.59
CA ALA A 98 -2.06 16.37 -7.69
C ALA A 98 -1.27 17.43 -8.51
N GLU A 99 0.05 17.28 -8.60
CA GLU A 99 0.93 18.21 -9.34
C GLU A 99 0.81 18.13 -10.85
N VAL A 100 0.61 16.93 -11.39
CA VAL A 100 0.37 16.75 -12.83
C VAL A 100 -1.10 16.93 -13.18
N GLY A 101 -1.95 17.07 -12.16
CA GLY A 101 -3.39 17.24 -12.25
C GLY A 101 -4.10 15.90 -12.11
N PHE A 102 -5.17 15.89 -11.32
CA PHE A 102 -5.96 14.67 -11.11
C PHE A 102 -6.50 14.09 -12.42
N SER A 103 -6.39 12.78 -12.54
CA SER A 103 -6.92 12.01 -13.66
C SER A 103 -8.44 11.80 -13.54
N HIS A 104 -9.02 11.10 -14.50
CA HIS A 104 -10.42 10.68 -14.40
C HIS A 104 -10.64 9.92 -13.08
N ARG A 105 -11.68 10.28 -12.33
CA ARG A 105 -11.91 9.81 -10.95
C ARG A 105 -11.78 8.31 -10.72
N PHE A 106 -12.28 7.49 -11.63
CA PHE A 106 -12.11 6.03 -11.54
C PHE A 106 -10.63 5.61 -11.57
N LEU A 107 -9.81 6.22 -12.42
CA LEU A 107 -8.38 5.92 -12.51
C LEU A 107 -7.59 6.55 -11.36
N GLU A 108 -8.02 7.73 -10.91
CA GLU A 108 -7.43 8.43 -9.77
C GLU A 108 -7.51 7.60 -8.48
N GLU A 109 -8.73 7.16 -8.12
CA GLU A 109 -8.91 6.26 -6.98
C GLU A 109 -8.24 4.90 -7.24
N GLY A 110 -8.22 4.44 -8.49
CA GLY A 110 -7.54 3.20 -8.85
C GLY A 110 -6.03 3.25 -8.62
N LEU A 111 -5.37 4.37 -8.91
CA LEU A 111 -3.95 4.57 -8.61
C LEU A 111 -3.70 4.51 -7.10
N ALA A 112 -4.52 5.20 -6.31
CA ALA A 112 -4.38 5.21 -4.86
C ALA A 112 -4.66 3.84 -4.23
N GLU A 113 -5.65 3.09 -4.72
CA GLU A 113 -5.93 1.72 -4.28
C GLU A 113 -4.83 0.73 -4.71
N TYR A 114 -4.18 0.97 -5.86
CA TYR A 114 -3.11 0.13 -6.39
C TYR A 114 -1.75 0.39 -5.73
N LEU A 115 -1.40 1.64 -5.45
CA LEU A 115 -0.08 2.05 -4.93
C LEU A 115 -0.08 2.39 -3.43
N GLY A 116 -1.25 2.61 -2.83
CA GLY A 116 -1.42 3.00 -1.43
C GLY A 116 -1.41 1.82 -0.45
N ASP A 117 -2.18 1.95 0.63
CA ASP A 117 -2.22 0.99 1.73
C ASP A 117 -3.32 -0.07 1.60
N ASP A 118 -3.41 -0.92 2.62
CA ASP A 118 -4.42 -1.97 2.82
C ASP A 118 -5.35 -1.60 3.97
N GLY A 119 -5.52 -0.29 4.22
CA GLY A 119 -6.45 0.23 5.20
C GLY A 119 -7.82 -0.44 5.03
N VAL A 120 -8.32 -1.02 6.12
CA VAL A 120 -9.59 -1.76 6.08
C VAL A 120 -10.72 -0.75 6.15
N LEU A 121 -11.22 -0.30 4.99
CA LEU A 121 -12.45 0.49 4.94
C LEU A 121 -13.68 -0.43 4.89
N PRO A 122 -14.57 -0.40 5.90
CA PRO A 122 -15.81 -1.16 5.87
C PRO A 122 -16.62 -0.82 4.61
N GLY A 123 -16.94 -1.85 3.82
CA GLY A 123 -17.67 -1.69 2.56
C GLY A 123 -16.81 -1.68 1.31
N ARG A 124 -15.47 -1.70 1.43
CA ARG A 124 -14.60 -2.11 0.30
C ARG A 124 -14.95 -3.55 -0.08
N GLY A 125 -15.50 -3.70 -1.28
CA GLY A 125 -15.93 -4.99 -1.83
C GLY A 125 -14.82 -5.71 -2.57
N GLN A 126 -15.15 -6.89 -3.10
CA GLN A 126 -14.34 -7.52 -4.16
C GLN A 126 -14.49 -6.71 -5.47
N PRO A 127 -13.52 -6.76 -6.41
CA PRO A 127 -13.61 -6.11 -7.71
C PRO A 127 -14.66 -6.79 -8.60
N MET A 128 -15.94 -6.55 -8.32
CA MET A 128 -17.09 -7.17 -9.00
C MET A 128 -17.69 -6.18 -10.00
N GLY A 129 -18.14 -6.59 -11.18
CA GLY A 129 -18.80 -5.75 -12.19
C GLY A 129 -17.89 -5.35 -13.37
N THR A 130 -18.39 -4.56 -14.32
CA THR A 130 -17.64 -4.19 -15.55
C THR A 130 -16.90 -2.85 -15.41
N VAL A 131 -15.83 -2.63 -16.17
CA VAL A 131 -15.11 -1.33 -16.15
C VAL A 131 -16.01 -0.21 -16.65
N ALA A 132 -16.78 -0.45 -17.71
CA ALA A 132 -17.71 0.52 -18.27
C ALA A 132 -18.74 1.03 -17.23
N GLU A 133 -19.29 0.13 -16.40
CA GLU A 133 -20.20 0.51 -15.31
C GLU A 133 -19.51 1.42 -14.29
N ALA A 134 -18.29 1.09 -13.87
CA ALA A 134 -17.57 1.89 -12.86
C ALA A 134 -17.08 3.23 -13.43
N LEU A 135 -16.65 3.27 -14.70
CA LEU A 135 -16.33 4.51 -15.41
C LEU A 135 -17.55 5.44 -15.46
N ALA A 136 -18.72 4.90 -15.77
CA ALA A 136 -19.97 5.68 -15.80
C ALA A 136 -20.47 6.10 -14.42
N ALA A 137 -20.12 5.35 -13.37
CA ALA A 137 -20.47 5.65 -11.98
C ALA A 137 -19.57 6.74 -11.35
N ALA A 138 -18.36 6.94 -11.89
CA ALA A 138 -17.46 7.99 -11.45
C ALA A 138 -18.04 9.37 -11.80
N THR A 139 -18.09 10.26 -10.80
CA THR A 139 -18.63 11.61 -10.96
C THR A 139 -17.66 12.65 -10.42
N ALA A 140 -17.97 13.94 -10.63
CA ALA A 140 -17.21 15.02 -9.98
C ALA A 140 -17.19 14.92 -8.44
N HIS A 141 -18.19 14.24 -7.86
CA HIS A 141 -18.33 13.98 -6.42
C HIS A 141 -17.63 12.69 -5.97
N GLY A 142 -16.81 12.07 -6.83
CA GLY A 142 -16.04 10.88 -6.47
C GLY A 142 -16.57 9.59 -7.09
N LEU A 143 -16.05 8.49 -6.58
CA LEU A 143 -16.36 7.12 -6.97
C LEU A 143 -17.22 6.46 -5.88
N PRO A 144 -18.24 5.64 -6.20
CA PRO A 144 -18.91 4.86 -5.17
C PRO A 144 -17.94 3.90 -4.47
N LEU A 145 -18.03 3.77 -3.14
CA LEU A 145 -17.12 2.92 -2.34
C LEU A 145 -17.01 1.48 -2.86
N GLY A 146 -18.10 0.92 -3.39
CA GLY A 146 -18.11 -0.44 -3.95
C GLY A 146 -17.27 -0.61 -5.22
N ASP A 147 -16.88 0.47 -5.89
CA ASP A 147 -16.11 0.46 -7.12
C ASP A 147 -14.60 0.73 -6.91
N TYR A 148 -14.16 1.15 -5.72
CA TYR A 148 -12.72 1.40 -5.43
C TYR A 148 -11.87 0.15 -5.66
N ALA A 149 -12.32 -1.00 -5.16
CA ALA A 149 -11.57 -2.24 -5.37
C ALA A 149 -11.48 -2.62 -6.87
N ARG A 150 -12.53 -2.32 -7.66
CA ARG A 150 -12.52 -2.52 -9.12
C ARG A 150 -11.57 -1.55 -9.80
N ALA A 151 -11.51 -0.30 -9.34
CA ALA A 151 -10.59 0.71 -9.83
C ALA A 151 -9.13 0.30 -9.62
N GLY A 152 -8.76 -0.08 -8.38
CA GLY A 152 -7.42 -0.53 -8.06
C GLY A 152 -7.02 -1.78 -8.84
N HIS A 153 -7.91 -2.76 -8.92
CA HIS A 153 -7.70 -3.98 -9.70
C HIS A 153 -7.52 -3.70 -11.20
N PHE A 154 -8.29 -2.77 -11.76
CA PHE A 154 -8.15 -2.38 -13.16
C PHE A 154 -6.84 -1.64 -13.42
N VAL A 155 -6.40 -0.75 -12.54
CA VAL A 155 -5.08 -0.09 -12.67
C VAL A 155 -3.94 -1.10 -12.56
N ALA A 156 -4.03 -2.09 -11.66
CA ALA A 156 -3.07 -3.19 -11.59
C ALA A 156 -3.01 -3.99 -12.91
N PHE A 157 -4.17 -4.29 -13.50
CA PHE A 157 -4.27 -4.92 -14.82
C PHE A 157 -3.63 -4.06 -15.92
N LEU A 158 -3.88 -2.74 -15.93
CA LEU A 158 -3.25 -1.84 -16.88
C LEU A 158 -1.73 -1.81 -16.75
N ASP A 159 -1.19 -1.84 -15.52
CA ASP A 159 0.25 -1.91 -15.29
C ASP A 159 0.83 -3.22 -15.84
N ASN A 160 0.18 -4.35 -15.56
CA ASN A 160 0.63 -5.68 -16.01
C ASN A 160 0.60 -5.86 -17.53
N GLU A 161 -0.50 -5.45 -18.19
CA GLU A 161 -0.64 -5.56 -19.65
C GLU A 161 0.15 -4.47 -20.39
N LEU A 162 0.14 -3.26 -19.80
CA LEU A 162 0.71 -2.00 -20.28
C LEU A 162 2.24 -1.97 -20.26
N GLY A 163 2.76 -2.44 -19.14
CA GLY A 163 3.94 -1.89 -18.49
C GLY A 163 3.63 -0.54 -17.81
N THR A 164 4.28 -0.31 -16.66
CA THR A 164 4.03 0.86 -15.78
C THR A 164 4.04 2.18 -16.52
N ASN A 165 5.08 2.46 -17.31
CA ASN A 165 5.21 3.73 -18.02
C ASN A 165 4.06 3.99 -18.99
N ALA A 166 3.61 2.97 -19.73
CA ALA A 166 2.53 3.12 -20.70
C ALA A 166 1.16 3.23 -20.03
N ALA A 167 0.96 2.56 -18.89
CA ALA A 167 -0.24 2.71 -18.08
C ALA A 167 -0.34 4.14 -17.50
N MET A 168 0.72 4.63 -16.85
CA MET A 168 0.75 5.97 -16.26
C MET A 168 0.58 7.06 -17.33
N GLU A 169 1.27 6.97 -18.48
CA GLU A 169 1.11 7.95 -19.57
C GLU A 169 -0.36 8.10 -20.02
N ARG A 170 -1.13 7.01 -20.06
CA ARG A 170 -2.54 7.04 -20.45
C ARG A 170 -3.43 7.61 -19.35
N ILE A 171 -3.12 7.32 -18.08
CA ILE A 171 -3.86 7.86 -16.94
C ILE A 171 -3.63 9.38 -16.85
N ASP A 172 -2.39 9.83 -16.99
CA ASP A 172 -2.00 11.26 -16.95
C ASP A 172 -2.55 12.07 -18.13
N ALA A 173 -2.82 11.42 -19.27
CA ALA A 173 -3.44 12.05 -20.43
C ALA A 173 -4.93 12.39 -20.22
N LEU A 174 -5.53 11.85 -19.15
CA LEU A 174 -6.92 12.06 -18.78
C LEU A 174 -7.02 13.10 -17.68
N GLY A 175 -8.00 13.99 -17.81
CA GLY A 175 -8.35 14.94 -16.78
C GLY A 175 -9.58 14.49 -16.01
N PHE A 176 -9.68 14.95 -14.78
CA PHE A 176 -10.80 14.77 -13.85
C PHE A 176 -12.21 14.79 -14.45
N GLY A 177 -12.48 15.68 -15.41
CA GLY A 177 -13.81 15.90 -16.01
C GLY A 177 -13.99 15.29 -17.39
N ASP A 178 -13.07 14.45 -17.85
CA ASP A 178 -13.18 13.80 -19.15
C ASP A 178 -14.36 12.83 -19.21
N SER A 179 -14.97 12.72 -20.39
CA SER A 179 -16.09 11.80 -20.60
C SER A 179 -15.60 10.36 -20.68
N VAL A 180 -16.49 9.41 -20.38
CA VAL A 180 -16.22 7.97 -20.50
C VAL A 180 -15.67 7.63 -21.89
N GLU A 181 -16.24 8.20 -22.96
CA GLU A 181 -15.76 7.93 -24.32
C GLU A 181 -14.31 8.38 -24.55
N LYS A 182 -13.90 9.51 -23.94
CA LYS A 182 -12.50 9.96 -24.03
C LYS A 182 -11.58 9.03 -23.23
N VAL A 183 -12.02 8.60 -22.04
CA VAL A 183 -11.29 7.63 -21.22
C VAL A 183 -11.07 6.32 -21.98
N GLU A 184 -12.13 5.76 -22.57
CA GLU A 184 -12.05 4.55 -23.38
C GLU A 184 -11.08 4.73 -24.56
N VAL A 185 -11.17 5.82 -25.31
CA VAL A 185 -10.27 6.10 -26.44
C VAL A 185 -8.81 6.13 -26.01
N GLU A 186 -8.50 6.81 -24.90
CA GLU A 186 -7.12 6.93 -24.42
C GLU A 186 -6.59 5.62 -23.86
N LEU A 187 -7.38 4.91 -23.05
CA LEU A 187 -7.01 3.60 -22.53
C LEU A 187 -6.81 2.56 -23.64
N GLY A 188 -7.58 2.64 -24.72
CA GLY A 188 -7.45 1.79 -25.90
C GLY A 188 -6.33 2.18 -26.86
N ARG A 189 -5.66 3.32 -26.65
CA ARG A 189 -4.66 3.87 -27.58
C ARG A 189 -3.49 2.89 -27.77
N GLY A 190 -3.29 2.44 -29.00
CA GLY A 190 -2.21 1.50 -29.34
C GLY A 190 -2.48 0.02 -29.02
N VAL A 191 -3.65 -0.31 -28.45
CA VAL A 191 -4.10 -1.70 -28.28
C VAL A 191 -4.81 -2.15 -29.56
N GLU A 192 -4.45 -3.32 -30.10
CA GLU A 192 -5.16 -3.88 -31.25
C GLU A 192 -6.62 -4.17 -30.87
N GLY A 193 -7.58 -3.56 -31.58
CA GLY A 193 -9.00 -3.63 -31.23
C GLY A 193 -9.47 -2.56 -30.23
N GLY A 194 -8.57 -1.70 -29.73
CA GLY A 194 -8.88 -0.57 -28.85
C GLY A 194 -9.40 -0.99 -27.46
N PHE A 195 -10.16 -0.11 -26.81
CA PHE A 195 -10.74 -0.36 -25.49
C PHE A 195 -11.61 -1.62 -25.42
N PRO A 196 -12.44 -1.98 -26.42
CA PRO A 196 -13.20 -3.23 -26.36
C PRO A 196 -12.33 -4.48 -26.21
N ALA A 197 -11.11 -4.50 -26.77
CA ALA A 197 -10.18 -5.61 -26.59
C ALA A 197 -9.58 -5.60 -25.18
N LEU A 198 -9.26 -4.41 -24.65
CA LEU A 198 -8.74 -4.23 -23.29
C LEU A 198 -9.77 -4.62 -22.22
N ASP A 199 -11.02 -4.18 -22.36
CA ASP A 199 -12.13 -4.53 -21.46
C ASP A 199 -12.43 -6.03 -21.50
N ALA A 200 -12.38 -6.65 -22.68
CA ALA A 200 -12.53 -8.10 -22.81
C ALA A 200 -11.39 -8.88 -22.14
N ALA A 201 -10.15 -8.38 -22.23
CA ALA A 201 -9.01 -8.97 -21.54
C ALA A 201 -9.16 -8.83 -20.01
N TYR A 202 -9.54 -7.65 -19.52
CA TYR A 202 -9.80 -7.43 -18.10
C TYR A 202 -10.95 -8.29 -17.57
N ALA A 203 -12.01 -8.49 -18.35
CA ALA A 203 -13.12 -9.35 -17.96
C ALA A 203 -12.72 -10.83 -17.80
N ALA A 204 -11.57 -11.24 -18.33
CA ALA A 204 -10.99 -12.56 -18.14
C ALA A 204 -10.00 -12.62 -16.96
N GLU A 205 -9.60 -11.47 -16.40
CA GLU A 205 -8.69 -11.39 -15.26
C GLU A 205 -9.34 -11.98 -14.00
N PRO A 206 -8.67 -12.87 -13.25
CA PRO A 206 -9.21 -13.43 -12.02
C PRO A 206 -9.43 -12.34 -10.97
N ALA A 207 -10.65 -12.24 -10.44
CA ALA A 207 -10.91 -11.34 -9.31
C ALA A 207 -10.06 -11.77 -8.09
N CYS A 208 -9.40 -10.80 -7.47
CA CYS A 208 -8.65 -11.01 -6.23
C CYS A 208 -8.84 -9.85 -5.24
N ALA A 209 -8.49 -10.09 -3.97
CA ALA A 209 -8.54 -9.07 -2.94
C ALA A 209 -7.53 -7.94 -3.20
N GLN A 210 -7.79 -6.75 -2.65
CA GLN A 210 -6.87 -5.61 -2.71
C GLN A 210 -5.45 -5.95 -2.24
N SER A 211 -5.36 -6.68 -1.14
CA SER A 211 -4.08 -7.12 -0.61
C SER A 211 -3.26 -7.97 -1.59
N SER A 212 -3.90 -8.57 -2.61
CA SER A 212 -3.23 -9.30 -3.69
C SER A 212 -2.82 -8.41 -4.87
N TYR A 213 -3.74 -7.62 -5.45
CA TYR A 213 -3.42 -6.83 -6.67
C TYR A 213 -2.60 -5.56 -6.40
N ARG A 214 -2.61 -5.04 -5.17
CA ARG A 214 -1.86 -3.83 -4.81
C ARG A 214 -0.37 -4.02 -5.10
N ASN A 215 0.28 -3.01 -5.65
CA ASN A 215 1.72 -3.01 -5.82
C ASN A 215 2.42 -2.82 -4.47
N ALA A 216 3.25 -3.78 -4.06
CA ALA A 216 4.03 -3.65 -2.82
C ALA A 216 5.43 -3.07 -3.05
N GLU A 217 5.84 -2.84 -4.30
CA GLU A 217 7.18 -2.38 -4.67
C GLU A 217 7.58 -1.06 -4.01
N PRO A 218 6.74 0.01 -3.95
CA PRO A 218 7.10 1.25 -3.26
C PRO A 218 7.46 1.00 -1.79
N MET A 219 6.65 0.20 -1.08
CA MET A 219 6.94 -0.21 0.29
C MET A 219 8.20 -1.07 0.39
N CYS A 220 8.44 -1.97 -0.56
CA CYS A 220 9.64 -2.79 -0.58
C CYS A 220 10.92 -2.00 -0.80
N ASN A 221 10.86 -0.88 -1.53
CA ASN A 221 12.03 -0.05 -1.79
C ASN A 221 12.44 0.75 -0.55
N VAL A 222 11.49 1.09 0.33
CA VAL A 222 11.75 1.83 1.57
C VAL A 222 11.93 0.92 2.79
N ALA A 223 11.49 -0.34 2.72
CA ALA A 223 11.56 -1.27 3.83
C ALA A 223 12.98 -1.81 4.08
N THR A 224 13.32 -2.00 5.36
CA THR A 224 14.64 -2.49 5.78
C THR A 224 14.80 -3.99 5.45
N PRO A 225 15.92 -4.45 4.89
CA PRO A 225 16.18 -5.88 4.71
C PRO A 225 16.09 -6.65 6.02
N LEU A 226 15.42 -7.80 5.99
CA LEU A 226 15.30 -8.70 7.13
C LEU A 226 16.67 -9.25 7.56
N PHE A 227 17.55 -9.42 6.58
CA PHE A 227 18.92 -9.88 6.77
C PHE A 227 19.87 -9.01 5.95
N GLU A 228 20.99 -8.60 6.55
CA GLU A 228 21.97 -7.76 5.85
C GLU A 228 22.65 -8.51 4.70
N GLN A 229 22.96 -9.81 4.86
CA GLN A 229 23.60 -10.65 3.84
C GLN A 229 23.19 -12.13 3.99
N CYS A 230 22.98 -12.81 2.86
CA CYS A 230 23.04 -14.27 2.76
C CYS A 230 24.46 -14.71 3.16
N THR A 231 24.64 -15.20 4.37
CA THR A 231 25.90 -15.86 4.77
C THR A 231 25.78 -17.35 4.49
N SER A 232 26.86 -18.01 4.08
CA SER A 232 26.92 -19.47 3.82
C SER A 232 26.60 -20.36 5.04
N SER A 233 26.17 -19.80 6.16
CA SER A 233 25.60 -20.50 7.32
C SER A 233 24.07 -20.55 7.32
N TRP A 234 23.40 -20.04 6.27
CA TRP A 234 21.95 -20.13 6.09
C TRP A 234 21.47 -21.54 5.69
N ASP A 235 22.37 -22.49 5.42
CA ASP A 235 22.06 -23.90 5.09
C ASP A 235 21.26 -24.66 6.18
N ALA A 236 20.80 -24.01 7.26
CA ALA A 236 20.01 -24.63 8.32
C ALA A 236 18.85 -23.78 8.88
N SER A 237 19.05 -22.48 9.14
CA SER A 237 18.01 -21.50 9.56
C SER A 237 18.65 -20.15 9.84
N ALA A 238 17.93 -19.05 9.59
CA ALA A 238 18.27 -17.70 10.03
C ALA A 238 17.27 -17.24 11.09
N ASP A 239 17.79 -16.74 12.21
CA ASP A 239 16.99 -16.17 13.30
C ASP A 239 17.28 -14.67 13.37
N VAL A 240 16.25 -13.85 13.45
CA VAL A 240 16.34 -12.40 13.67
C VAL A 240 15.37 -11.97 14.77
N GLU A 241 15.82 -11.07 15.63
CA GLU A 241 14.98 -10.42 16.64
C GLU A 241 14.62 -9.03 16.14
N ILE A 242 13.33 -8.70 16.19
CA ILE A 242 12.78 -7.46 15.64
C ILE A 242 11.91 -6.83 16.73
N ASP A 243 12.33 -5.67 17.21
CA ASP A 243 11.52 -4.88 18.13
C ASP A 243 10.39 -4.20 17.36
N VAL A 244 9.15 -4.54 17.73
CA VAL A 244 7.96 -3.83 17.27
C VAL A 244 7.45 -3.01 18.44
N ASP A 245 8.07 -1.83 18.58
CA ASP A 245 7.80 -0.81 19.58
C ASP A 245 7.75 0.56 18.88
N CYS A 246 6.79 1.39 19.27
CA CYS A 246 6.54 2.70 18.64
C CYS A 246 7.73 3.67 18.72
N ALA A 247 8.67 3.45 19.65
CA ALA A 247 9.92 4.20 19.75
C ALA A 247 11.01 3.76 18.75
N ASP A 248 10.83 2.64 18.05
CA ASP A 248 11.74 2.18 17.00
C ASP A 248 11.48 2.95 15.69
N ALA A 249 12.56 3.45 15.08
CA ALA A 249 12.50 4.26 13.87
C ALA A 249 12.01 3.50 12.61
N ALA A 250 11.86 2.17 12.67
CA ALA A 250 11.28 1.36 11.61
C ALA A 250 9.81 1.00 11.88
N VAL A 251 9.24 1.36 13.03
CA VAL A 251 7.86 1.03 13.41
C VAL A 251 6.91 2.16 13.05
N LEU A 252 5.77 1.76 12.49
CA LEU A 252 4.71 2.59 11.94
C LEU A 252 3.44 2.45 12.79
N GLY A 253 2.52 3.40 12.63
CA GLY A 253 1.25 3.48 13.37
C GLY A 253 1.26 4.56 14.46
N PRO A 254 0.27 4.59 15.36
CA PRO A 254 -0.84 3.66 15.44
C PRO A 254 -1.86 3.84 14.30
N ARG A 255 -2.33 2.73 13.71
CA ARG A 255 -3.48 2.70 12.79
C ARG A 255 -4.25 1.42 13.01
N ASP A 256 -5.58 1.49 13.06
CA ASP A 256 -6.47 0.34 13.25
C ASP A 256 -6.10 -0.53 14.48
N ASP A 257 -5.76 0.13 15.60
CA ASP A 257 -5.29 -0.49 16.85
C ASP A 257 -4.00 -1.33 16.71
N GLU A 258 -3.24 -1.14 15.62
CA GLU A 258 -1.97 -1.80 15.36
C GLU A 258 -0.77 -0.83 15.28
N ILE A 259 0.39 -1.33 15.70
CA ILE A 259 1.71 -0.86 15.27
C ILE A 259 2.35 -1.96 14.44
N TRP A 260 3.14 -1.59 13.43
CA TRP A 260 3.77 -2.58 12.57
C TRP A 260 5.10 -2.11 12.00
N THR A 261 5.84 -3.04 11.42
CA THR A 261 7.04 -2.74 10.67
C THR A 261 7.10 -3.53 9.39
N TYR A 262 7.71 -2.93 8.35
CA TYR A 262 7.98 -3.59 7.09
C TYR A 262 9.45 -4.03 7.01
N ARG A 263 9.68 -5.27 6.57
CA ARG A 263 10.99 -5.80 6.22
C ARG A 263 10.98 -6.37 4.81
N THR A 264 12.14 -6.52 4.19
CA THR A 264 12.26 -7.24 2.91
C THR A 264 13.00 -8.56 3.06
N LEU A 265 12.53 -9.58 2.36
CA LEU A 265 13.13 -10.91 2.30
C LEU A 265 13.44 -11.24 0.84
N GLU A 266 14.68 -11.59 0.56
CA GLU A 266 15.10 -12.08 -0.76
C GLU A 266 15.02 -13.60 -0.79
N VAL A 267 14.25 -14.14 -1.73
CA VAL A 267 14.15 -15.57 -2.01
C VAL A 267 14.89 -15.84 -3.32
N PRO A 268 16.05 -16.50 -3.32
CA PRO A 268 16.82 -16.68 -4.55
C PRO A 268 16.38 -17.88 -5.39
N ARG A 269 15.71 -18.87 -4.78
CA ARG A 269 15.29 -20.11 -5.45
C ARG A 269 13.88 -20.50 -5.05
N ALA A 270 13.16 -21.09 -6.00
CA ALA A 270 11.87 -21.69 -5.70
C ALA A 270 12.05 -22.85 -4.71
N GLY A 271 11.19 -22.93 -3.70
CA GLY A 271 11.26 -24.00 -2.71
C GLY A 271 10.28 -23.84 -1.57
N THR A 272 10.23 -24.86 -0.72
CA THR A 272 9.47 -24.83 0.52
C THR A 272 10.34 -24.24 1.63
N TYR A 273 9.84 -23.19 2.27
CA TYR A 273 10.49 -22.51 3.38
C TYR A 273 9.66 -22.67 4.64
N THR A 274 10.32 -22.90 5.76
CA THR A 274 9.71 -22.91 7.08
C THR A 274 9.81 -21.51 7.69
N LEU A 275 8.66 -20.93 8.05
CA LEU A 275 8.57 -19.70 8.82
C LEU A 275 8.06 -19.97 10.23
N LEU A 276 8.66 -19.28 11.19
CA LEU A 276 8.19 -19.28 12.57
C LEU A 276 8.44 -17.91 13.19
N ALA A 277 7.37 -17.22 13.58
CA ALA A 277 7.44 -15.98 14.33
C ALA A 277 6.94 -16.23 15.75
N THR A 278 7.76 -15.89 16.76
CA THR A 278 7.38 -15.98 18.17
C THR A 278 7.57 -14.66 18.92
N ALA A 279 6.75 -14.46 19.94
CA ALA A 279 6.84 -13.36 20.90
C ALA A 279 6.78 -13.92 22.34
N GLN A 280 7.05 -13.10 23.36
CA GLN A 280 7.10 -13.59 24.74
C GLN A 280 5.76 -14.19 25.20
N ALA A 281 5.81 -15.16 26.12
CA ALA A 281 4.70 -16.03 26.47
C ALA A 281 3.45 -15.33 27.03
N ASP A 282 3.61 -14.14 27.60
CA ASP A 282 2.53 -13.34 28.21
C ASP A 282 1.89 -12.32 27.27
N GLN A 283 2.35 -12.22 26.02
CA GLN A 283 1.90 -11.21 25.06
C GLN A 283 0.83 -11.76 24.10
N VAL A 284 -0.13 -10.96 23.64
CA VAL A 284 -1.11 -11.34 22.61
C VAL A 284 -0.42 -11.64 21.28
N ALA A 285 -1.01 -12.56 20.52
CA ALA A 285 -0.55 -12.90 19.18
C ALA A 285 -0.74 -11.71 18.24
N GLY A 286 0.34 -11.31 17.56
CA GLY A 286 0.28 -10.39 16.44
C GLY A 286 0.14 -11.11 15.10
N GLY A 287 0.29 -10.37 14.01
CA GLY A 287 0.23 -10.89 12.64
C GLY A 287 1.58 -10.81 11.92
N LEU A 288 1.88 -11.81 11.10
CA LEU A 288 2.91 -11.74 10.07
C LEU A 288 2.24 -11.88 8.71
N VAL A 289 2.53 -10.97 7.78
CA VAL A 289 2.08 -11.07 6.38
C VAL A 289 3.29 -11.07 5.47
N LEU A 290 3.38 -12.08 4.61
CA LEU A 290 4.39 -12.18 3.56
C LEU A 290 3.72 -11.89 2.21
N LYS A 291 4.26 -10.93 1.45
CA LYS A 291 3.73 -10.54 0.14
C LYS A 291 4.86 -10.35 -0.85
N ARG A 292 4.72 -10.84 -2.09
CA ARG A 292 5.73 -10.60 -3.14
C ARG A 292 5.73 -9.12 -3.55
N CYS A 293 6.89 -8.49 -3.69
CA CYS A 293 7.02 -7.08 -4.05
C CYS A 293 6.51 -6.81 -5.47
N ALA A 294 6.99 -7.62 -6.42
CA ALA A 294 6.49 -7.66 -7.79
C ALA A 294 5.43 -8.76 -7.89
N GLY A 295 4.17 -8.39 -7.99
CA GLY A 295 3.07 -9.35 -8.04
C GLY A 295 1.75 -8.70 -8.41
N GLY A 296 0.84 -9.55 -8.91
CA GLY A 296 -0.56 -9.25 -9.09
C GLY A 296 -1.41 -10.28 -8.37
N CYS A 297 -2.61 -10.56 -8.89
CA CYS A 297 -3.55 -11.50 -8.27
C CYS A 297 -2.98 -12.92 -8.03
N GLU A 298 -1.97 -13.34 -8.77
CA GLU A 298 -1.29 -14.63 -8.59
C GLU A 298 -0.42 -14.71 -7.32
N ALA A 299 -0.02 -13.57 -6.76
CA ALA A 299 0.89 -13.47 -5.62
C ALA A 299 0.13 -13.04 -4.35
N ALA A 300 -0.96 -13.75 -4.03
CA ALA A 300 -1.75 -13.47 -2.84
C ALA A 300 -0.88 -13.46 -1.56
N PRO A 301 -1.11 -12.51 -0.64
CA PRO A 301 -0.36 -12.45 0.60
C PRO A 301 -0.63 -13.67 1.47
N ILE A 302 0.40 -14.09 2.19
CA ILE A 302 0.36 -15.26 3.06
C ILE A 302 0.42 -14.75 4.50
N ALA A 303 -0.64 -15.03 5.26
CA ALA A 303 -0.80 -14.53 6.63
C ALA A 303 -0.54 -15.65 7.64
N PHE A 304 0.23 -15.32 8.67
CA PHE A 304 0.61 -16.20 9.76
C PHE A 304 0.31 -15.52 11.10
N SER A 305 0.00 -16.31 12.11
CA SER A 305 -0.12 -15.81 13.49
C SER A 305 1.25 -15.81 14.17
N ILE A 306 1.60 -14.72 14.84
CA ILE A 306 2.78 -14.70 15.72
C ILE A 306 2.44 -15.50 16.97
N GLN A 307 3.19 -16.57 17.20
CA GLN A 307 2.95 -17.51 18.31
C GLN A 307 3.56 -17.01 19.61
N ARG A 308 3.06 -17.50 20.74
CA ARG A 308 3.69 -17.27 22.04
C ARG A 308 4.82 -18.26 22.28
N ASP A 309 5.90 -17.79 22.88
CA ASP A 309 6.99 -18.63 23.31
C ASP A 309 6.48 -19.70 24.29
N GLY A 310 6.76 -20.97 23.97
CA GLY A 310 6.34 -22.11 24.78
C GLY A 310 5.01 -22.75 24.37
N ASP A 311 4.27 -22.15 23.44
CA ASP A 311 3.15 -22.84 22.78
C ASP A 311 3.68 -24.00 21.92
N PHE A 312 2.81 -24.98 21.62
CA PHE A 312 3.18 -26.06 20.70
C PHE A 312 3.27 -25.50 19.27
N LEU A 313 4.49 -25.21 18.83
CA LEU A 313 4.78 -24.61 17.54
C LEU A 313 4.75 -25.67 16.44
N LEU A 314 3.78 -25.58 15.54
CA LEU A 314 3.95 -26.17 14.21
C LEU A 314 4.51 -25.07 13.31
N PRO A 315 5.75 -25.21 12.81
CA PRO A 315 6.25 -24.30 11.78
C PRO A 315 5.28 -24.31 10.59
N ASP A 316 5.09 -23.15 9.98
CA ASP A 316 4.33 -23.07 8.75
C ASP A 316 5.30 -23.19 7.57
N ASP A 317 5.11 -24.26 6.80
CA ASP A 317 5.82 -24.47 5.54
C ASP A 317 5.09 -23.73 4.41
N VAL A 318 5.84 -22.95 3.64
CA VAL A 318 5.32 -22.14 2.54
C VAL A 318 6.18 -22.29 1.30
N ASP A 319 5.53 -22.52 0.16
CA ASP A 319 6.19 -22.55 -1.13
C ASP A 319 6.38 -21.12 -1.65
N LEU A 320 7.63 -20.71 -1.85
CA LEU A 320 7.98 -19.40 -2.37
C LEU A 320 8.71 -19.54 -3.70
N GLU A 321 8.44 -18.60 -4.60
CA GLU A 321 9.14 -18.43 -5.87
C GLU A 321 10.31 -17.45 -5.70
N PRO A 322 11.29 -17.43 -6.63
CA PRO A 322 12.35 -16.45 -6.57
C PRO A 322 11.82 -15.01 -6.65
N GLY A 323 12.36 -14.14 -5.81
CA GLY A 323 12.08 -12.71 -5.82
C GLY A 323 12.16 -12.06 -4.45
N ARG A 324 11.89 -10.76 -4.43
CA ARG A 324 11.78 -9.97 -3.20
C ARG A 324 10.37 -10.04 -2.64
N TYR A 325 10.27 -10.20 -1.32
CA TYR A 325 9.03 -10.21 -0.56
C TYR A 325 9.04 -9.12 0.51
N LEU A 326 7.90 -8.46 0.70
CA LEU A 326 7.56 -7.63 1.84
C LEU A 326 7.09 -8.52 3.00
N VAL A 327 7.67 -8.32 4.18
CA VAL A 327 7.27 -8.93 5.43
C VAL A 327 6.69 -7.83 6.31
N ARG A 328 5.39 -7.89 6.61
CA ARG A 328 4.74 -7.03 7.60
C ARG A 328 4.66 -7.78 8.92
N LEU A 329 5.20 -7.21 9.99
CA LEU A 329 5.05 -7.71 11.36
C LEU A 329 4.23 -6.70 12.14
N ALA A 330 3.09 -7.13 12.66
CA ALA A 330 2.14 -6.26 13.35
C ALA A 330 1.83 -6.74 14.77
N ARG A 331 1.58 -5.78 15.65
CA ARG A 331 1.27 -5.95 17.07
C ARG A 331 0.14 -5.00 17.47
N PRO A 332 -0.70 -5.35 18.45
CA PRO A 332 -1.58 -4.37 19.07
C PRO A 332 -0.78 -3.19 19.65
N VAL A 333 -1.30 -1.97 19.54
CA VAL A 333 -0.63 -0.73 20.02
C VAL A 333 -0.19 -0.83 21.48
N ASP A 334 -1.03 -1.43 22.34
CA ASP A 334 -0.77 -1.55 23.78
C ASP A 334 0.14 -2.74 24.16
N GLU A 335 0.61 -3.52 23.17
CA GLU A 335 1.38 -4.74 23.39
C GLU A 335 2.65 -4.85 22.51
N PRO A 336 3.56 -3.85 22.60
CA PRO A 336 4.83 -3.88 21.90
C PRO A 336 5.68 -5.06 22.35
N ALA A 337 6.49 -5.60 21.43
CA ALA A 337 7.21 -6.84 21.66
C ALA A 337 8.43 -6.98 20.74
N THR A 338 9.46 -7.64 21.24
CA THR A 338 10.48 -8.26 20.40
C THR A 338 9.92 -9.54 19.79
N ILE A 339 9.88 -9.60 18.46
CA ILE A 339 9.49 -10.78 17.69
C ILE A 339 10.77 -11.51 17.28
N ARG A 340 10.85 -12.80 17.58
CA ARG A 340 11.85 -13.69 16.99
C ARG A 340 11.29 -14.32 15.72
N LEU A 341 11.84 -13.95 14.58
CA LEU A 341 11.51 -14.57 13.30
C LEU A 341 12.60 -15.56 12.91
N ARG A 342 12.21 -16.81 12.73
CA ARG A 342 13.01 -17.87 12.13
C ARG A 342 12.55 -18.12 10.71
N PHE A 343 13.51 -18.16 9.80
CA PHE A 343 13.34 -18.52 8.40
C PHE A 343 14.30 -19.66 8.05
N ALA A 344 13.80 -20.78 7.52
CA ALA A 344 14.64 -21.92 7.13
C ALA A 344 14.23 -22.45 5.76
N GLY A 345 15.20 -22.85 4.94
CA GLY A 345 14.98 -23.41 3.59
C GLY A 345 16.21 -23.23 2.71
N ASP A 346 16.08 -23.53 1.41
CA ASP A 346 17.16 -23.54 0.41
C ASP A 346 17.62 -22.12 -0.02
N ALA A 347 17.70 -21.20 0.94
CA ALA A 347 17.81 -19.76 0.74
C ALA A 347 19.20 -19.25 0.31
N CYS A 348 20.30 -20.00 0.44
CA CYS A 348 21.63 -19.44 0.10
C CYS A 348 22.72 -20.48 -0.31
N GLU A 349 22.50 -21.32 -1.34
CA GLU A 349 23.62 -22.05 -2.00
C GLU A 349 24.21 -21.30 -3.20
#